data_AF-A0A925TKU3-F1
#
_entry.id   AF-A0A925TKU3-F1
#
_cell.length_a   1.000
_cell.length_b   1.000
_cell.length_c   1.000
_cell.angle_alpha   90.00
_cell.angle_beta   90.00
_cell.angle_gamma   90.00
#
_symmetry.space_group_name_H-M   'P 1'
#
loop_
_entity.id
_entity.type
_entity.pdbx_description
1 polymer ?
#
loop_
_entity_poly.entity_id
_entity_poly.type
_entity_poly.pdbx_seq_one_letter_code
_entity_poly.pdbx_strand_id
1 'polypeptide(L)'
;MKPSCERSQKKRMCYCDSLSAEWKAQQGYADGYCGVCERCGKPGHTQHFPGPVPYTGAWCNRCVKIVAYTWIFRNPVVLLVLAILTIFLALRLLR
;
A
#
# COMPACT_ATOMS: atom_id res chain seq x y z
N MET A 1 -7.17 11.61 -25.47
CA MET A 1 -7.60 10.44 -24.66
C MET A 1 -6.95 10.57 -23.28
N LYS A 2 -7.64 11.15 -22.28
CA LYS A 2 -7.06 11.29 -20.93
C LYS A 2 -7.13 9.91 -20.25
N PRO A 3 -6.03 9.31 -19.77
CA PRO A 3 -6.13 8.09 -19.01
C PRO A 3 -6.99 8.40 -17.78
N SER A 4 -8.11 7.70 -17.71
CA SER A 4 -9.09 7.72 -16.64
C SER A 4 -8.37 7.37 -15.33
N CYS A 5 -7.82 8.38 -14.66
CA CYS A 5 -7.43 8.25 -13.27
C CYS A 5 -8.73 7.99 -12.53
N GLU A 6 -8.92 6.72 -12.15
CA GLU A 6 -9.52 6.26 -10.91
C GLU A 6 -9.97 7.43 -10.00
N ARG A 7 -11.08 8.05 -10.42
CA ARG A 7 -11.78 9.10 -9.68
C ARG A 7 -12.03 8.49 -8.31
N SER A 8 -11.52 9.12 -7.26
CA SER A 8 -11.83 8.75 -5.87
C SER A 8 -11.18 7.46 -5.33
N GLN A 9 -9.85 7.36 -5.33
CA GLN A 9 -9.22 6.74 -4.16
C GLN A 9 -9.04 7.84 -3.10
N LYS A 10 -9.83 7.75 -2.02
CA LYS A 10 -9.82 8.65 -0.84
C LYS A 10 -8.41 9.21 -0.63
N LYS A 11 -8.34 10.55 -0.60
CA LYS A 11 -7.20 11.46 -0.35
C LYS A 11 -6.44 11.19 0.96
N ARG A 12 -6.13 9.93 1.29
CA ARG A 12 -5.44 9.55 2.50
C ARG A 12 -4.00 9.20 2.13
N MET A 13 -3.09 10.06 2.57
CA MET A 13 -1.64 9.84 2.65
C MET A 13 -0.82 9.94 1.35
N CYS A 14 -1.37 10.44 0.23
CA CYS A 14 -0.57 10.69 -0.98
C CYS A 14 0.14 12.05 -0.95
N TYR A 15 1.31 12.16 -1.61
CA TYR A 15 2.06 13.40 -1.72
C TYR A 15 1.49 14.42 -2.74
N CYS A 16 0.30 14.18 -3.28
CA CYS A 16 -0.29 15.07 -4.28
C CYS A 16 -0.50 16.50 -3.77
N ASP A 17 -0.94 16.63 -2.52
CA ASP A 17 -1.20 17.93 -1.90
C ASP A 17 0.08 18.56 -1.30
N SER A 18 1.09 17.75 -0.97
CA SER A 18 2.32 18.22 -0.34
C SER A 18 3.40 18.69 -1.32
N LEU A 19 3.27 18.32 -2.59
CA LEU A 19 4.25 18.65 -3.64
C LEU A 19 3.70 19.72 -4.57
N SER A 20 4.49 20.76 -4.84
CA SER A 20 4.11 21.82 -5.77
C SER A 20 4.04 21.30 -7.21
N ALA A 21 3.30 22.02 -8.07
CA ALA A 21 3.21 21.67 -9.48
C ALA A 21 4.56 21.83 -10.18
N GLU A 22 5.37 22.85 -9.82
CA GLU A 22 6.70 23.04 -10.43
C GLU A 22 7.64 21.89 -10.07
N TRP A 23 7.61 21.43 -8.82
CA TRP A 23 8.45 20.33 -8.37
C TRP A 23 8.09 19.02 -9.10
N LYS A 24 6.80 18.75 -9.32
CA LYS A 24 6.35 17.57 -10.09
C LYS A 24 6.82 17.62 -11.55
N ALA A 25 6.75 18.80 -12.16
CA ALA A 25 7.20 19.01 -13.53
C ALA A 25 8.72 18.85 -13.66
N GLN A 26 9.50 19.37 -12.70
CA GLN A 26 10.95 19.19 -12.64
C GLN A 26 11.37 17.73 -12.54
N GLN A 27 10.59 16.89 -11.84
CA GLN A 27 10.83 15.45 -11.73
C GLN A 27 10.34 14.66 -12.95
N GLY A 28 9.71 15.30 -13.93
CA GLY A 28 9.20 14.65 -15.13
C GLY A 28 8.00 13.73 -14.89
N TYR A 29 7.24 13.93 -13.82
CA TYR A 29 6.04 13.14 -13.58
C TYR A 29 4.93 13.52 -14.56
N ALA A 30 4.29 12.49 -15.13
CA ALA A 30 3.15 12.70 -16.01
C ALA A 30 1.97 13.35 -15.28
N ASP A 31 1.18 14.14 -16.01
CA ASP A 31 0.04 14.86 -15.49
C ASP A 31 -0.93 13.93 -14.73
N GLY A 32 -1.31 14.36 -13.52
CA GLY A 32 -2.20 13.60 -12.65
C GLY A 32 -1.49 12.63 -11.70
N TYR A 33 -0.16 12.50 -11.75
CA TYR A 33 0.63 11.70 -10.80
C TYR A 33 1.47 12.59 -9.87
N CYS A 34 1.84 12.05 -8.70
CA CYS A 34 2.72 12.76 -7.74
C CYS A 34 4.07 12.06 -7.52
N GLY A 35 4.32 10.96 -8.23
CA GLY A 35 5.58 10.23 -8.14
C GLY A 35 5.60 8.96 -8.97
N VAL A 36 6.73 8.27 -8.89
CA VAL A 36 6.92 6.91 -9.43
C VAL A 36 7.09 5.96 -8.27
N CYS A 37 6.38 4.83 -8.29
CA CYS A 37 6.49 3.85 -7.23
C CYS A 37 7.84 3.11 -7.32
N GLU A 38 8.66 3.22 -6.28
CA GLU A 38 9.97 2.54 -6.23
C GLU A 38 9.88 1.01 -6.30
N ARG A 39 8.76 0.42 -5.84
CA ARG A 39 8.56 -1.03 -5.85
C ARG A 39 8.17 -1.59 -7.21
N CYS A 40 7.41 -0.85 -8.03
CA CYS A 40 6.88 -1.37 -9.30
C CYS A 40 7.26 -0.55 -10.54
N GLY A 41 7.97 0.57 -10.36
CA GLY A 41 8.44 1.46 -11.43
C GLY A 41 7.34 2.24 -12.15
N LYS A 42 6.07 2.13 -11.73
CA LYS A 42 4.95 2.77 -12.42
C LYS A 42 4.66 4.17 -11.86
N PRO A 43 4.32 5.15 -12.70
CA PRO A 43 3.82 6.45 -12.24
C PRO A 43 2.50 6.25 -11.48
N GLY A 44 2.33 6.98 -10.39
CA GLY A 44 1.20 6.79 -9.50
C GLY A 44 1.08 7.85 -8.41
N HIS A 45 0.04 7.69 -7.61
CA HIS A 45 -0.06 8.39 -6.33
C HIS A 45 0.79 7.65 -5.32
N THR A 46 1.97 8.21 -5.04
CA THR A 46 2.90 7.66 -4.07
C THR A 46 2.60 8.18 -2.67
N GLN A 47 2.81 7.31 -1.69
CA GLN A 47 2.71 7.58 -0.27
C GLN A 47 3.90 6.96 0.45
N HIS A 48 4.01 7.29 1.74
CA HIS A 48 5.03 6.72 2.61
C HIS A 48 4.92 5.19 2.74
N PHE A 49 6.06 4.52 2.93
CA PHE A 49 6.13 3.08 3.20
C PHE A 49 5.36 2.70 4.48
N PRO A 50 4.48 1.69 4.46
CA PRO A 50 3.84 1.21 5.67
C PRO A 50 4.82 0.38 6.52
N GLY A 51 5.30 0.92 7.64
CA GLY A 51 6.10 0.16 8.59
C GLY A 51 6.74 0.97 9.70
N PRO A 52 7.49 0.31 10.60
CA PRO A 52 8.16 0.95 11.74
C PRO A 52 9.48 1.65 11.36
N VAL A 53 9.95 1.45 10.12
CA VAL A 53 11.20 2.04 9.65
C VAL A 53 10.95 3.45 9.08
N PRO A 54 11.82 4.44 9.37
CA PRO A 54 11.67 5.80 8.88
C PRO A 54 11.82 5.88 7.36
N TYR A 55 11.15 6.85 6.73
CA TYR A 55 11.11 7.20 5.30
C TYR A 55 12.08 6.42 4.38
N THR A 56 11.70 5.20 4.02
CA THR A 56 12.49 4.33 3.13
C THR A 56 12.06 4.37 1.66
N GLY A 57 10.97 5.07 1.31
CA GLY A 57 10.57 5.19 -0.09
C GLY A 57 9.15 5.69 -0.35
N ALA A 58 8.89 5.95 -1.63
CA ALA A 58 7.61 6.41 -2.16
C ALA A 58 6.87 5.28 -2.93
N TRP A 59 5.78 4.76 -2.36
CA TRP A 59 5.08 3.58 -2.89
C TRP A 59 3.66 3.88 -3.34
N CYS A 60 3.18 3.24 -4.40
CA CYS A 60 1.78 3.34 -4.81
C CYS A 60 0.85 2.58 -3.86
N ASN A 61 -0.42 2.99 -3.80
CA ASN A 61 -1.43 2.37 -2.93
C ASN A 61 -1.53 0.84 -3.12
N ARG A 62 -1.43 0.35 -4.37
CA ARG A 62 -1.43 -1.08 -4.67
C ARG A 62 -0.29 -1.82 -3.96
N CYS A 63 0.94 -1.29 -4.06
CA CYS A 63 2.11 -1.89 -3.44
C CYS A 63 2.03 -1.88 -1.91
N VAL A 64 1.53 -0.80 -1.32
CA VAL A 64 1.27 -0.69 0.11
C VAL A 64 0.25 -1.74 0.56
N LYS A 65 -0.89 -1.88 -0.13
CA LYS A 65 -1.93 -2.87 0.20
C LYS A 65 -1.39 -4.30 0.14
N ILE A 66 -0.61 -4.65 -0.89
CA ILE A 66 0.01 -5.97 -1.02
C ILE A 66 0.91 -6.25 0.20
N VAL A 67 1.79 -5.31 0.55
CA VAL A 67 2.68 -5.50 1.70
C VAL A 67 1.90 -5.60 3.00
N ALA A 68 0.98 -4.68 3.26
CA ALA A 68 0.13 -4.69 4.45
C ALA A 68 -0.58 -6.03 4.65
N TYR A 69 -1.13 -6.61 3.57
CA TYR A 69 -1.74 -7.95 3.63
C TYR A 69 -0.70 -9.03 3.95
N THR A 70 0.38 -9.09 3.18
CA THR A 70 1.43 -10.13 3.39
C THR A 70 2.09 -10.05 4.76
N TRP A 71 2.20 -8.87 5.37
CA TRP A 71 2.78 -8.69 6.71
C TRP A 71 1.92 -9.32 7.81
N ILE A 72 0.59 -9.27 7.69
CA ILE A 72 -0.33 -9.93 8.63
C ILE A 72 -0.10 -11.44 8.62
N PHE A 73 0.00 -12.06 7.43
CA PHE A 73 0.25 -13.50 7.31
C PHE A 73 1.69 -13.91 7.62
N ARG A 74 2.64 -12.96 7.61
CA ARG A 74 4.02 -13.20 8.00
C ARG A 74 4.21 -13.14 9.54
N ASN A 75 3.21 -12.69 10.29
CA ASN A 75 3.28 -12.65 11.75
C ASN A 75 3.01 -14.06 12.33
N PRO A 76 3.99 -14.70 12.99
CA PRO A 76 3.82 -16.05 13.52
C PRO A 76 2.73 -16.15 14.59
N VAL A 77 2.45 -15.06 15.32
CA VAL A 77 1.37 -15.01 16.31
C VAL A 77 0.01 -15.16 15.64
N VAL A 78 -0.20 -14.49 14.50
CA VAL A 78 -1.45 -14.60 13.73
C VAL A 78 -1.64 -16.04 13.24
N LEU A 79 -0.58 -16.67 12.74
CA LEU A 79 -0.63 -18.07 12.31
C LEU A 79 -0.94 -19.03 13.46
N LEU A 80 -0.32 -18.83 14.64
CA LEU A 80 -0.61 -19.64 15.83
C LEU A 80 -2.05 -19.50 16.30
N VAL A 81 -2.59 -18.27 16.35
CA VAL A 81 -3.98 -18.03 16.75
C VAL A 81 -4.94 -18.71 15.76
N LEU A 82 -4.70 -18.60 14.46
CA LEU A 82 -5.50 -19.30 13.44
C LEU A 82 -5.42 -20.83 13.60
N ALA A 83 -4.25 -21.38 13.90
CA ALA A 83 -4.09 -22.81 14.17
C ALA A 83 -4.88 -23.26 15.41
N ILE A 84 -4.82 -22.51 16.52
CA ILE A 84 -5.57 -22.83 17.74
C ILE A 84 -7.08 -22.77 17.48
N LEU A 85 -7.57 -21.73 16.79
CA LEU A 85 -8.99 -21.57 16.46
C LEU A 85 -9.50 -22.70 15.57
N THR A 86 -8.73 -23.11 14.56
CA THR A 86 -9.10 -24.21 13.66
C THR A 86 -9.13 -25.56 14.39
N ILE A 87 -8.14 -25.83 15.26
CA ILE A 87 -8.14 -27.03 16.11
C ILE A 87 -9.35 -27.04 17.04
N PHE A 88 -9.64 -25.92 17.71
CA PHE A 88 -10.78 -25.82 18.62
C PHE A 88 -12.13 -26.03 17.91
N LEU A 89 -12.28 -25.45 16.72
CA LEU A 89 -13.50 -25.61 15.92
C LEU A 89 -13.66 -27.06 15.43
N ALA A 90 -12.58 -27.71 15.01
CA ALA A 90 -12.59 -29.12 14.63
C ALA A 90 -12.97 -30.03 15.81
N LEU A 91 -12.40 -29.79 17.01
CA LEU A 91 -12.76 -30.53 18.23
C LEU A 91 -14.22 -30.33 18.64
N ARG A 92 -14.82 -29.17 18.34
CA ARG A 92 -16.26 -28.93 18.56
C ARG A 92 -17.15 -29.64 17.56
N LEU A 93 -16.71 -29.80 16.30
CA LEU A 93 -17.48 -30.50 15.27
C LEU A 93 -17.39 -32.03 15.41
N LEU A 94 -16.34 -32.53 16.07
CA LEU A 94 -16.14 -33.96 16.34
C LEU A 94 -16.80 -34.45 17.63
N ARG A 95 -17.30 -33.54 18.46
CA ARG A 95 -18.09 -33.84 19.67
C ARG A 95 -19.57 -33.78 19.36
#